data_AF-A0A6N7A664-F1
#
_entry.id   AF-A0A6N7A664-F1
#
_cell.length_a   1.000
_cell.length_b   1.000
_cell.length_c   1.000
_cell.angle_alpha   90.00
_cell.angle_beta   90.00
_cell.angle_gamma   90.00
#
_symmetry.space_group_name_H-M   'P 1'
#
loop_
_entity.id
_entity.type
_entity.pdbx_description
1 polymer ?
#
loop_
_entity_poly.entity_id
_entity_poly.type
_entity_poly.pdbx_seq_one_letter_code
_entity_poly.pdbx_strand_id
1 'polypeptide(L)'
;MNNRRRIIGVVTSNKMTRTVVVEIGRTFRHPLYRKVVHLSKRVMAHDELGCQIGDQVQIVESRPISKRKRWVVEQIVKREIRTADTGVAETDPEKPAEIPAEIPAEKPAEKPAEIVAEAQP
;
A
#
# COMPACT_ATOMS: atom_id res chain seq x y z
N MET A 1 21.11 11.65 3.26
CA MET A 1 19.71 11.20 3.17
C MET A 1 18.90 12.19 2.34
N ASN A 2 17.95 11.72 1.53
CA ASN A 2 17.12 12.58 0.68
C ASN A 2 15.90 13.07 1.48
N ASN A 3 15.93 14.32 1.97
CA ASN A 3 14.93 14.88 2.91
C ASN A 3 13.69 15.48 2.22
N ARG A 4 13.32 15.00 1.04
CA ARG A 4 12.18 15.56 0.29
C ARG A 4 10.87 15.15 0.94
N ARG A 5 9.96 16.11 1.14
CA ARG A 5 8.64 15.83 1.71
C ARG A 5 7.79 15.03 0.73
N ARG A 6 7.19 13.94 1.23
CA ARG A 6 6.25 13.09 0.49
C ARG A 6 4.85 13.26 1.08
N ILE A 7 3.84 13.37 0.23
CA ILE A 7 2.44 13.57 0.63
C ILE A 7 1.56 12.67 -0.23
N ILE A 8 0.50 12.13 0.35
CA ILE A 8 -0.51 11.35 -0.39
C ILE A 8 -1.72 12.25 -0.63
N GLY A 9 -2.28 12.18 -1.84
CA GLY A 9 -3.48 12.92 -2.22
C GLY A 9 -4.30 12.19 -3.26
N VAL A 10 -5.45 12.78 -3.60
CA VAL A 10 -6.37 12.21 -4.61
C VAL A 10 -6.35 13.07 -5.87
N VAL A 11 -6.35 12.44 -7.03
CA VAL A 11 -6.37 13.15 -8.31
C VAL A 11 -7.78 13.67 -8.62
N THR A 12 -7.95 14.99 -8.66
CA THR A 12 -9.22 15.63 -9.00
C THR A 12 -9.40 15.81 -10.52
N SER A 13 -8.31 16.05 -11.26
CA SER A 13 -8.38 16.36 -12.70
C SER A 13 -7.08 16.01 -13.42
N ASN A 14 -7.21 15.34 -14.58
CA ASN A 14 -6.11 15.03 -15.50
C ASN A 14 -6.24 15.73 -16.87
N LYS A 15 -7.07 16.78 -16.99
CA LYS A 15 -7.37 17.43 -18.27
C LYS A 15 -6.16 18.09 -18.97
N MET A 16 -5.01 18.20 -18.30
CA MET A 16 -3.82 18.90 -18.80
C MET A 16 -2.73 17.91 -19.19
N THR A 17 -1.96 18.26 -20.21
CA THR A 17 -0.83 17.42 -20.67
C THR A 17 0.27 17.33 -19.60
N ARG A 18 0.70 16.10 -19.29
CA ARG A 18 1.78 15.77 -18.32
C ARG A 18 1.59 16.38 -16.92
N THR A 19 0.37 16.79 -16.57
CA THR A 19 0.09 17.54 -15.35
C THR A 19 -1.25 17.13 -14.77
N VAL A 20 -1.25 16.80 -13.48
CA VAL A 20 -2.46 16.44 -12.75
C VAL A 20 -2.69 17.40 -11.60
N VAL A 21 -3.97 17.64 -11.30
CA VAL A 21 -4.38 18.40 -10.11
C VAL A 21 -4.68 17.41 -9.00
N VAL A 22 -3.88 17.50 -7.92
CA VAL A 22 -4.00 16.63 -6.75
C VAL A 22 -4.57 17.44 -5.59
N GLU A 23 -5.58 16.90 -4.93
CA GLU A 23 -6.11 17.43 -3.69
C GLU A 23 -5.43 16.78 -2.48
N ILE A 24 -4.89 17.62 -1.62
CA ILE A 24 -4.23 17.23 -0.37
C ILE A 24 -5.12 17.66 0.78
N GLY A 25 -5.57 16.68 1.56
CA GLY A 25 -6.25 16.92 2.83
C GLY A 25 -5.26 16.99 3.99
N ARG A 26 -5.45 17.94 4.90
CA ARG A 26 -4.85 17.90 6.24
C ARG A 26 -5.91 18.16 7.29
N THR A 27 -5.83 17.41 8.39
CA THR A 27 -6.67 17.60 9.56
C THR A 27 -5.81 18.18 10.67
N PHE A 28 -6.24 19.28 11.27
CA PHE A 28 -5.56 19.89 12.40
C PHE A 28 -6.56 20.38 13.44
N ARG A 29 -6.12 20.51 14.69
CA ARG A 29 -6.93 21.13 15.74
C ARG A 29 -6.68 22.63 15.74
N HIS A 30 -7.74 23.43 15.74
CA HIS A 30 -7.60 24.88 15.87
C HIS A 30 -6.92 25.21 17.21
N PRO A 31 -5.89 26.08 17.25
CA PRO A 31 -5.06 26.26 18.45
C PRO A 31 -5.85 26.77 19.66
N LEU A 32 -6.75 27.74 19.46
CA LEU A 32 -7.53 28.33 20.55
C LEU A 32 -8.75 27.48 20.95
N TYR A 33 -9.60 27.12 19.98
CA TYR A 33 -10.87 26.40 20.24
C TYR A 33 -10.76 24.88 20.33
N ARG A 34 -9.63 24.28 19.95
CA ARG A 34 -9.39 22.82 19.89
C ARG A 34 -10.36 22.00 19.02
N LYS A 35 -11.25 22.66 18.27
CA LYS A 35 -12.11 22.04 17.25
C LYS A 35 -11.25 21.40 16.15
N VAL A 36 -11.65 20.21 15.70
CA VAL A 36 -11.03 19.52 14.56
C VAL A 36 -11.47 20.21 13.27
N VAL A 37 -10.50 20.67 12.47
CA VAL A 37 -10.71 21.34 11.20
C VAL A 37 -10.05 20.54 10.08
N HIS A 38 -10.78 20.35 8.99
CA HIS A 38 -10.29 19.72 7.77
C HIS A 38 -10.02 20.82 6.74
N LEU A 39 -8.79 20.89 6.23
CA LEU A 39 -8.42 21.81 5.16
C LEU A 39 -7.94 21.00 3.96
N SER A 40 -8.52 21.24 2.79
CA SER A 40 -8.02 20.73 1.54
C SER A 40 -7.31 21.80 0.72
N LYS A 41 -6.25 21.40 0.02
CA LYS A 41 -5.49 22.27 -0.89
C LYS A 41 -5.22 21.52 -2.18
N ARG A 42 -5.44 22.19 -3.30
CA ARG A 42 -5.16 21.65 -4.64
C ARG A 42 -3.76 22.09 -5.09
N VAL A 43 -2.98 21.15 -5.59
CA VAL A 43 -1.63 21.39 -6.12
C VAL A 43 -1.50 20.81 -7.52
N MET A 44 -0.59 21.37 -8.32
CA MET A 44 -0.26 20.84 -9.64
C MET A 44 0.98 19.96 -9.53
N ALA A 45 0.84 18.69 -9.93
CA ALA A 45 1.91 17.72 -9.94
C ALA A 45 2.33 17.36 -11.37
N HIS A 46 3.62 17.06 -11.55
CA HIS A 46 4.16 16.48 -12.77
C HIS A 46 3.89 14.99 -12.79
N ASP A 47 3.32 14.54 -13.90
CA ASP A 47 2.98 13.14 -14.09
C ASP A 47 3.50 12.65 -15.44
N GLU A 48 4.23 11.53 -15.38
CA GLU A 48 4.71 10.75 -16.53
C GLU A 48 4.05 9.37 -16.58
N LEU A 49 3.37 8.95 -15.51
CA LEU A 49 2.81 7.61 -15.32
C LEU A 49 1.37 7.48 -15.86
N GLY A 50 0.69 8.60 -16.08
CA GLY A 50 -0.66 8.63 -16.65
C GLY A 50 -1.75 8.29 -15.64
N CYS A 51 -1.85 9.10 -14.58
CA CYS A 51 -2.84 8.93 -13.51
C CYS A 51 -4.26 9.23 -13.99
N GLN A 52 -5.22 8.47 -13.47
CA GLN A 52 -6.65 8.66 -13.72
C GLN A 52 -7.30 9.49 -12.63
N ILE A 53 -8.51 9.99 -12.91
CA ILE A 53 -9.31 10.75 -11.97
C ILE A 53 -9.80 9.79 -10.87
N GLY A 54 -9.58 10.16 -9.60
CA GLY A 54 -9.94 9.35 -8.44
C GLY A 54 -8.80 8.48 -7.89
N ASP A 55 -7.67 8.41 -8.60
CA ASP A 55 -6.50 7.67 -8.12
C ASP A 55 -5.90 8.33 -6.88
N GLN A 56 -5.42 7.49 -5.97
CA GLN A 56 -4.65 7.92 -4.80
C GLN A 56 -3.17 7.87 -5.14
N VAL A 57 -2.52 9.04 -5.11
CA VAL A 57 -1.15 9.23 -5.60
C VAL A 57 -0.24 9.78 -4.51
N GLN A 58 1.00 9.33 -4.50
CA GLN A 58 2.07 9.87 -3.68
C GLN A 58 2.87 10.89 -4.49
N ILE A 59 2.93 12.12 -3.97
CA ILE A 59 3.64 13.24 -4.57
C ILE A 59 4.84 13.65 -3.71
N VAL A 60 5.87 14.14 -4.38
CA VAL A 60 7.14 14.57 -3.78
C VAL A 60 7.46 15.99 -4.18
N GLU A 61 8.06 16.75 -3.26
CA GLU A 61 8.59 18.08 -3.56
C GLU A 61 9.73 18.00 -4.58
N SER A 62 9.65 18.85 -5.61
CA SER A 62 10.65 18.92 -6.68
C SER A 62 11.17 20.33 -6.87
N ARG A 63 12.22 20.46 -7.68
CA ARG A 63 12.55 21.76 -8.28
C ARG A 63 11.33 22.32 -9.02
N PRO A 64 11.17 23.65 -9.11
CA PRO A 64 10.09 24.24 -9.89
C PRO A 64 10.19 23.79 -11.35
N ILE A 65 9.12 23.17 -11.86
CA ILE A 65 9.00 22.78 -13.28
C ILE A 65 8.29 23.89 -14.06
N SER A 66 7.41 24.63 -13.37
CA SER A 66 6.69 25.79 -13.89
C SER A 66 6.32 26.74 -12.73
N LYS A 67 5.61 27.83 -13.02
CA LYS A 67 5.18 28.83 -12.03
C LYS A 67 4.43 28.23 -10.83
N ARG A 68 3.55 27.25 -11.08
CA ARG A 68 2.70 26.60 -10.06
C ARG A 68 3.09 25.14 -9.76
N LYS A 69 3.86 24.51 -10.64
CA LYS A 69 4.15 23.06 -10.62
C LYS A 69 5.48 22.80 -9.92
N ARG A 70 5.38 22.36 -8.65
CA ARG A 70 6.52 22.09 -7.73
C ARG A 70 6.48 20.70 -7.11
N TRP A 71 5.56 19.86 -7.58
CA TRP A 71 5.34 18.51 -7.10
C TRP A 71 5.51 17.56 -8.27
N VAL A 72 6.03 16.36 -8.00
CA VAL A 72 6.17 15.26 -8.96
C VAL A 72 5.46 14.04 -8.38
N VAL A 73 4.71 13.31 -9.21
CA VAL A 73 4.13 12.03 -8.85
C VAL A 73 5.24 10.99 -8.82
N GLU A 74 5.42 10.33 -7.67
CA GLU A 74 6.43 9.26 -7.49
C GLU A 74 5.80 7.88 -7.69
N GLN A 75 4.63 7.65 -7.10
CA GLN A 75 3.93 6.37 -7.19
C GLN A 75 2.41 6.52 -7.08
N ILE A 76 1.69 5.62 -7.74
CA ILE A 76 0.24 5.47 -7.60
C ILE A 76 0.02 4.44 -6.48
N VAL A 77 -0.54 4.88 -5.36
CA VAL A 77 -0.76 4.02 -4.17
C VAL A 77 -1.97 3.14 -4.37
N LYS A 78 -3.05 3.69 -4.92
CA LYS A 78 -4.29 2.98 -5.20
C LYS A 78 -4.86 3.47 -6.52
N ARG A 79 -5.04 2.54 -7.45
CA ARG A 79 -5.76 2.81 -8.70
C ARG A 79 -7.26 2.59 -8.46
N GLU A 80 -8.07 3.56 -8.85
CA GLU A 80 -9.52 3.40 -8.82
C GLU A 80 -9.95 2.59 -10.06
N ILE A 81 -10.24 1.31 -9.85
CA ILE A 81 -10.85 0.47 -10.88
C ILE A 81 -12.32 0.86 -10.94
N ARG A 82 -12.69 1.71 -11.90
CA ARG A 82 -14.09 1.90 -12.24
C ARG A 82 -14.53 0.66 -13.00
N THR A 83 -15.12 -0.29 -12.31
CA THR A 83 -15.81 -1.42 -12.93
C THR A 83 -16.88 -0.86 -13.87
N ALA A 84 -16.61 -0.89 -15.17
CA ALA A 84 -17.64 -0.92 -16.19
C ALA A 84 -17.75 -2.39 -16.63
N ASP A 85 -18.99 -2.90 -16.60
CA ASP A 85 -19.44 -4.18 -17.16
C ASP A 85 -19.11 -5.47 -16.37
N THR A 86 -19.91 -5.77 -15.34
CA THR A 86 -20.50 -7.11 -15.13
C THR A 86 -21.74 -6.98 -14.24
N GLY A 87 -22.93 -6.98 -14.85
CA GLY A 87 -24.10 -7.56 -14.21
C GLY A 87 -24.10 -9.08 -14.46
N VAL A 88 -24.62 -9.86 -13.50
CA VAL A 88 -24.73 -11.33 -13.46
C VAL A 88 -23.44 -12.02 -12.95
N ALA A 89 -23.39 -12.86 -11.92
CA ALA A 89 -24.40 -13.55 -11.11
C ALA A 89 -23.90 -13.73 -9.67
N GLU A 90 -24.86 -13.92 -8.76
CA GLU A 90 -24.68 -14.76 -7.58
C GLU A 90 -24.01 -16.08 -7.96
N THR A 91 -22.90 -16.41 -7.32
CA THR A 91 -22.80 -17.67 -6.56
C THR A 91 -21.55 -17.57 -5.70
N ASP A 92 -21.74 -17.62 -4.39
CA ASP A 92 -20.70 -17.98 -3.45
C ASP A 92 -20.00 -19.27 -3.91
N PRO A 93 -18.68 -19.28 -4.16
CA PRO A 93 -17.94 -20.50 -3.94
C PRO A 93 -17.64 -20.56 -2.44
N GLU A 94 -18.47 -21.32 -1.72
CA GLU A 94 -18.06 -21.96 -0.48
C GLU A 94 -16.63 -22.45 -0.66
N LYS A 95 -15.73 -21.98 0.21
CA LYS A 95 -14.37 -22.47 0.31
C LYS A 95 -14.43 -23.93 0.78
N PRO A 96 -14.17 -24.96 -0.04
CA PRO A 96 -13.95 -26.29 0.48
C PRO A 96 -12.49 -26.34 0.94
N ALA A 97 -12.31 -26.67 2.21
CA ALA A 97 -11.02 -26.98 2.76
C ALA A 97 -10.46 -28.23 2.08
N GLU A 98 -9.40 -28.07 1.29
CA GLU A 98 -8.47 -29.15 0.97
C GLU A 98 -7.07 -28.70 1.38
N ILE A 99 -6.63 -29.24 2.52
CA ILE A 99 -5.20 -29.37 2.83
C ILE A 99 -4.93 -30.88 2.78
N PRO A 100 -4.21 -31.36 1.74
CA PRO A 100 -3.45 -32.59 1.89
C PRO A 100 -2.01 -32.35 1.43
N ALA A 101 -1.10 -32.26 2.39
CA ALA A 101 0.30 -32.56 2.16
C ALA A 101 0.94 -33.00 3.49
N GLU A 102 1.42 -34.23 3.46
CA GLU A 102 2.07 -34.97 4.53
C GLU A 102 3.20 -34.19 5.21
N ILE A 103 3.28 -34.32 6.52
CA ILE A 103 4.52 -34.12 7.27
C ILE A 103 5.14 -35.51 7.44
N PRO A 104 6.31 -35.80 6.85
CA PRO A 104 7.05 -37.02 7.16
C PRO A 104 7.49 -36.98 8.62
N ALA A 105 7.06 -38.00 9.36
CA ALA A 105 7.50 -38.27 10.71
C ALA A 105 8.97 -38.70 10.70
N GLU A 106 9.84 -37.96 11.39
CA GLU A 106 11.05 -38.55 11.94
C GLU A 106 11.36 -37.89 13.29
N LYS A 107 11.20 -38.66 14.36
CA LYS A 107 11.69 -38.32 15.69
C LYS A 107 12.47 -39.55 16.18
N PRO A 108 13.81 -39.52 16.20
CA PRO A 108 14.58 -40.61 16.78
C PRO A 108 14.50 -40.51 18.31
N ALA A 109 13.97 -41.55 18.95
CA ALA A 109 14.01 -41.73 20.39
C ALA A 109 15.36 -42.31 20.81
N GLU A 110 16.01 -41.63 21.74
CA GLU A 110 17.30 -41.99 22.32
C GLU A 110 17.11 -42.97 23.48
N LYS A 111 17.87 -44.08 23.40
CA LYS A 111 18.42 -45.01 24.41
C LYS A 111 17.71 -45.25 25.75
N PRO A 112 17.77 -46.50 26.24
CA PRO A 112 18.74 -46.75 27.30
C PRO A 112 19.43 -48.11 27.20
N ALA A 113 20.75 -48.16 27.38
CA ALA A 113 21.47 -49.34 27.87
C ALA A 113 22.88 -48.94 28.32
N GLU A 114 23.07 -48.84 29.63
CA GLU A 114 24.39 -48.89 30.28
C GLU A 114 24.51 -50.23 31.02
N ILE A 115 25.51 -51.01 30.57
CA ILE A 115 26.51 -51.78 31.33
C ILE A 115 26.02 -52.77 32.40
N VAL A 116 26.39 -54.06 32.27
CA VAL A 116 27.42 -54.76 33.08
C VAL A 116 27.71 -56.13 32.44
N ALA A 117 28.97 -56.41 32.09
CA ALA A 117 29.62 -57.73 32.26
C ALA A 117 31.05 -57.73 31.67
N GLU A 118 32.05 -57.51 32.53
CA GLU A 118 33.42 -57.96 32.31
C GLU A 118 33.83 -58.81 33.52
N ALA A 119 34.35 -60.01 33.22
CA ALA A 119 35.26 -60.88 33.98
C ALA A 119 34.83 -62.37 33.91
N GLN A 120 35.59 -63.15 33.15
CA GLN A 120 35.69 -64.62 33.26
C GLN A 120 36.48 -65.02 34.52
N PRO A 121 36.65 -66.32 34.82
CA PRO A 121 35.80 -67.48 34.56
C PRO A 121 35.01 -67.95 35.80
#